data_AF-A0A943YPE2-F1
#
_entry.id   AF-A0A943YPE2-F1
#
_cell.length_a   1.000
_cell.length_b   1.000
_cell.length_c   1.000
_cell.angle_alpha   90.00
_cell.angle_beta   90.00
_cell.angle_gamma   90.00
#
_symmetry.space_group_name_H-M   'P 1'
#
loop_
_entity.id
_entity.type
_entity.pdbx_description
1 polymer ?
#
loop_
_entity_poly.entity_id
_entity_poly.type
_entity_poly.pdbx_seq_one_letter_code
_entity_poly.pdbx_strand_id
1 'polypeptide(L)' 'MRDTILEILEDIGEDVDFDTCETLIDDGILSSLDIIQLIGALNDEFDISIPATEIIPENFNSVDAMAAMVARLSEE' A
#
# COMPACT_ATOMS: atom_id res chain seq x y z
N MET A 1 -10.48 6.05 2.48
CA MET A 1 -9.25 5.37 2.90
C MET A 1 -8.95 4.25 1.91
N ARG A 2 -9.79 3.22 1.81
CA ARG A 2 -9.64 2.17 0.79
C ARG A 2 -9.62 2.74 -0.64
N ASP A 3 -10.60 3.57 -1.01
CA ASP A 3 -10.67 4.17 -2.35
C ASP A 3 -9.43 5.03 -2.68
N THR A 4 -8.94 5.79 -1.70
CA THR A 4 -7.73 6.61 -1.83
C THR A 4 -6.47 5.76 -2.05
N ILE A 5 -6.33 4.65 -1.32
CA ILE A 5 -5.20 3.73 -1.50
C ILE A 5 -5.26 3.07 -2.88
N LEU A 6 -6.46 2.73 -3.35
CA LEU A 6 -6.70 2.24 -4.70
C LEU A 6 -6.26 3.25 -5.76
N GLU A 7 -6.66 4.52 -5.62
CA GLU A 7 -6.27 5.60 -6.54
C GLU A 7 -4.73 5.77 -6.58
N ILE A 8 -4.06 5.74 -5.43
CA ILE A 8 -2.59 5.78 -5.35
C ILE A 8 -1.96 4.57 -6.05
N LEU A 9 -2.52 3.37 -5.89
CA LEU A 9 -2.00 2.16 -6.53
C LEU A 9 -2.19 2.17 -8.05
N GLU A 10 -3.34 2.65 -8.52
CA GLU A 10 -3.63 2.83 -9.94
C GLU A 10 -2.67 3.85 -10.60
N ASP A 11 -2.24 4.87 -9.86
CA ASP A 11 -1.21 5.82 -10.32
C ASP A 11 0.19 5.19 -10.43
N ILE A 12 0.48 4.15 -9.66
CA ILE A 12 1.78 3.46 -9.64
C ILE A 12 1.85 2.37 -10.71
N GLY A 13 0.77 1.59 -10.87
CA GLY A 13 0.72 0.43 -11.75
C GLY A 13 -0.47 0.45 -12.69
N GLU A 14 -0.20 0.43 -13.99
CA GLU A 14 -1.22 0.19 -15.02
C GLU A 14 -1.47 -1.33 -15.17
N ASP A 15 -2.72 -1.73 -15.47
CA ASP A 15 -3.13 -3.12 -15.77
C ASP A 15 -3.13 -4.13 -14.60
N VAL A 16 -3.19 -3.68 -13.34
CA VAL A 16 -3.31 -4.57 -12.17
C VAL A 16 -4.66 -4.36 -11.47
N ASP A 17 -5.35 -5.46 -11.16
CA ASP A 17 -6.60 -5.43 -10.37
C ASP A 17 -6.28 -5.37 -8.87
N PHE A 18 -5.93 -4.19 -8.37
CA PHE A 18 -5.58 -3.98 -6.96
C PHE A 18 -6.78 -4.17 -6.03
N ASP A 19 -8.01 -3.97 -6.53
CA ASP A 19 -9.24 -4.06 -5.74
C ASP A 19 -9.47 -5.46 -5.16
N THR A 20 -9.13 -6.48 -5.96
CA THR A 20 -9.36 -7.89 -5.61
C THR A 20 -8.09 -8.70 -5.38
N CYS A 21 -6.92 -8.13 -5.64
CA CYS A 21 -5.64 -8.81 -5.43
C CYS A 21 -5.26 -8.84 -3.94
N GLU A 22 -4.86 -10.02 -3.46
CA GLU A 22 -4.39 -10.28 -2.09
C GLU A 22 -2.96 -10.85 -2.07
N THR A 23 -2.23 -10.74 -3.17
CA THR A 23 -0.88 -11.32 -3.36
C THR A 23 0.06 -10.34 -4.03
N LEU A 24 -0.16 -9.02 -3.86
CA LEU A 24 0.58 -7.98 -4.57
C LEU A 24 2.11 -8.07 -4.41
N ILE A 25 2.59 -8.40 -3.21
CA ILE A 25 4.03 -8.63 -2.98
C ILE A 25 4.42 -10.06 -3.34
N ASP A 26 3.61 -11.04 -2.95
CA ASP A 26 3.93 -12.47 -3.12
C ASP A 26 4.07 -12.88 -4.59
N ASP A 27 3.20 -12.36 -5.47
CA ASP A 27 3.26 -12.57 -6.92
C ASP A 27 4.27 -11.64 -7.62
N GLY A 28 4.93 -10.75 -6.86
CA GLY A 28 5.90 -9.79 -7.38
C GLY A 28 5.28 -8.72 -8.27
N ILE A 29 3.99 -8.43 -8.08
CA ILE A 29 3.25 -7.40 -8.82
C ILE A 29 3.78 -6.02 -8.43
N LEU A 30 3.94 -5.76 -7.14
CA LEU A 30 4.61 -4.56 -6.64
C LEU A 30 6.12 -4.80 -6.62
N SER A 31 6.85 -4.05 -7.44
CA SER A 31 8.30 -4.05 -7.36
C SER A 31 8.80 -3.30 -6.13
N SER A 32 10.07 -3.49 -5.77
CA SER A 32 10.69 -2.72 -4.67
C SER A 32 10.62 -1.21 -4.87
N LEU A 33 10.59 -0.73 -6.12
CA LEU A 33 10.46 0.70 -6.42
C LEU A 33 9.03 1.18 -6.22
N ASP A 34 8.05 0.38 -6.63
CA ASP A 34 6.62 0.68 -6.48
C ASP A 34 6.24 0.76 -5.01
N ILE A 35 6.77 -0.15 -4.19
CA ILE A 35 6.58 -0.13 -2.74
C ILE A 35 7.12 1.16 -2.12
N ILE A 36 8.31 1.62 -2.53
CA ILE A 36 8.90 2.87 -2.01
C ILE A 36 8.04 4.08 -2.43
N GLN A 37 7.56 4.11 -3.68
CA GLN A 37 6.67 5.17 -4.16
C GLN A 37 5.34 5.19 -3.41
N LEU A 38 4.75 4.01 -3.24
CA LEU A 38 3.51 3.80 -2.48
C LEU A 38 3.66 4.30 -1.04
N ILE A 39 4.73 3.92 -0.34
CA ILE A 39 4.99 4.38 1.03
C ILE A 39 5.09 5.90 1.08
N GLY A 40 5.78 6.53 0.12
CA GLY A 40 5.86 7.99 0.04
C GLY A 40 4.49 8.63 -0.12
N ALA A 41 3.68 8.13 -1.06
CA ALA A 41 2.33 8.63 -1.30
C ALA A 41 1.40 8.43 -0.09
N LEU A 42 1.46 7.28 0.58
CA LEU A 42 0.68 7.01 1.79
C LEU A 42 1.09 7.90 2.95
N ASN A 43 2.39 8.12 3.15
CA ASN A 43 2.90 9.02 4.19
C ASN A 43 2.41 10.45 3.97
N ASP A 44 2.49 10.96 2.73
CA ASP A 44 2.08 12.32 2.39
C ASP A 44 0.54 12.50 2.44
N GLU A 45 -0.24 11.53 1.96
CA GLU A 45 -1.71 11.60 1.89
C GLU A 45 -2.36 11.45 3.28
N PHE A 46 -1.83 10.56 4.12
CA PHE A 46 -2.40 10.26 5.43
C PHE A 46 -1.66 10.91 6.61
N ASP A 47 -0.60 11.68 6.34
CA ASP A 47 0.28 12.31 7.35
C ASP A 47 0.83 11.28 8.37
N ILE A 48 1.26 10.11 7.86
CA ILE A 48 1.82 9.00 8.65
C ILE A 48 3.30 8.77 8.33
N SER A 49 3.94 7.90 9.10
CA SER A 49 5.30 7.44 8.85
C SER A 49 5.36 5.92 8.88
N ILE A 50 5.42 5.29 7.70
CA ILE A 50 5.54 3.84 7.57
C ILE A 50 7.03 3.44 7.69
N PRO A 51 7.44 2.72 8.74
CA PRO A 51 8.81 2.23 8.88
C PRO A 51 9.05 1.02 7.97
N ALA A 52 10.32 0.75 7.67
CA ALA A 52 10.72 -0.39 6.84
C ALA A 52 10.30 -1.76 7.42
N THR A 53 10.03 -1.83 8.73
CA THR A 53 9.53 -3.04 9.40
C THR A 53 8.09 -3.39 9.05
N GLU A 54 7.30 -2.42 8.61
CA GLU A 54 5.91 -2.64 8.18
C GLU A 54 5.83 -3.08 6.71
N ILE A 55 6.96 -3.07 5.97
CA ILE A 55 7.05 -3.54 4.58
C ILE A 55 7.09 -5.06 4.54
N ILE A 56 5.95 -5.67 4.84
CA ILE A 56 5.73 -7.11 4.84
C ILE A 56 4.51 -7.44 3.99
N PRO A 57 4.44 -8.66 3.41
CA PRO A 57 3.29 -9.09 2.61
C PRO A 57 1.96 -8.90 3.38
N GLU A 58 1.92 -9.19 4.67
CA GLU A 58 0.70 -9.04 5.49
C GLU A 58 0.10 -7.63 5.49
N ASN A 59 0.90 -6.59 5.25
CA ASN A 59 0.46 -5.19 5.24
C ASN A 59 0.24 -4.63 3.83
N PHE A 60 0.84 -5.25 2.80
CA PHE A 60 0.91 -4.70 1.43
C PHE A 60 0.35 -5.63 0.36
N ASN A 61 -0.08 -6.84 0.71
CA ASN A 61 -0.63 -7.79 -0.25
C ASN A 61 -2.02 -7.41 -0.75
N SER A 62 -2.79 -6.62 0.01
CA SER A 62 -4.13 -6.15 -0.37
C SER A 62 -4.37 -4.72 0.08
N VAL A 63 -5.30 -4.04 -0.59
CA VAL A 63 -5.71 -2.67 -0.23
C VAL A 63 -6.29 -2.62 1.19
N ASP A 64 -7.02 -3.66 1.59
CA ASP A 64 -7.60 -3.75 2.93
C ASP A 64 -6.52 -3.89 4.02
N ALA A 65 -5.45 -4.65 3.75
CA ALA A 65 -4.30 -4.75 4.63
C ALA A 65 -3.57 -3.40 4.77
N MET A 66 -3.36 -2.69 3.66
CA MET A 66 -2.76 -1.36 3.68
C MET A 66 -3.62 -0.37 4.47
N ALA A 67 -4.94 -0.38 4.28
CA ALA A 67 -5.87 0.46 5.02
C ALA A 67 -5.82 0.18 6.52
N ALA A 68 -5.72 -1.09 6.92
CA ALA A 68 -5.58 -1.47 8.32
C ALA A 68 -4.25 -0.98 8.93
N MET A 69 -3.14 -1.11 8.19
CA MET A 69 -1.83 -0.59 8.59
C MET A 69 -1.87 0.94 8.75
N VAL A 70 -2.39 1.66 7.75
CA VAL A 70 -2.53 3.12 7.76
C VAL A 70 -3.36 3.57 8.95
N ALA A 71 -4.53 2.98 9.16
CA ALA A 71 -5.39 3.32 10.29
C ALA A 71 -4.67 3.16 11.64
N ARG A 72 -3.90 2.07 11.79
CA ARG A 72 -3.14 1.77 13.00
C ARG A 72 -2.02 2.80 13.25
N LEU A 73 -1.33 3.23 12.20
CA LEU A 73 -0.27 4.25 12.27
C LEU A 73 -0.82 5.67 12.45
N SER A 74 -2.02 5.97 11.95
CA SER A 74 -2.70 7.25 12.17
C SER A 74 -3.23 7.43 13.60
N GLU A 75 -3.37 6.34 14.36
CA GLU A 75 -3.78 6.36 15.77
C GLU A 75 -2.60 6.49 16.77
N GLU A 76 -1.36 6.42 16.29
CA GLU A 76 -0.13 6.67 17.06
C GLU A 76 0.28 8.16 17.07
#